data_AF-A0A1H3DP97-F1
#
_entry.id   AF-A0A1H3DP97-F1
#
_cell.length_a   1.000
_cell.length_b   1.000
_cell.length_c   1.000
_cell.angle_alpha   90.00
_cell.angle_beta   90.00
_cell.angle_gamma   90.00
#
_symmetry.space_group_name_H-M   'P 1'
#
loop_
_entity.id
_entity.type
_entity.pdbx_description
1 polymer ?
#
loop_
_entity_poly.entity_id
_entity_poly.type
_entity_poly.pdbx_seq_one_letter_code
_entity_poly.pdbx_strand_id
1 'polypeptide(L)'
;MLRGAAAAARADLLLSPYTLKVLAAHAPPLPEPWPPEVRWSFLRLLASGRSAVPVLEQLDQEGLLSRMLPEWDRVRSLPQRHPWHRFTVDRHLVEAAAAAAELTRDVDRPDLLLVGALLHDIGKGWSGDHSVVGEVIAAEMAARMGFSPPDVAVLAALVRHHLLLPATAIRRDIDDPATIERVAATIGGDPGLLQLLHALAQADGAATSTSAWSPWKAHLVAALVARVHAHLVAAPAPGPVLEPTEPQVTASTPGVPGSGGTVTVGVQNVADGQQVTFGAPDRPGLFSRCAGVLALNQLDVRAASISVADGRATSIFAVRPRFGRAPVPEILADGLRAALEGTLPLAERLRQREVDYRQDGARSAAPRVSWHDAEVADAASTIVEVRAGDRAGLLYQLTTALADEGLDVTSARIETLGADALDSFYVCDPGGTGMDAERRRRVEVALTAAARGVAPDLAAEGKADTPG
;
A
#
# COMPACT_ATOMS: atom_id res chain seq x y z
N MET A 1 -19.61 9.21 -35.18
CA MET A 1 -19.84 8.84 -33.77
C MET A 1 -18.80 9.49 -32.85
N LEU A 2 -17.55 8.98 -32.75
CA LEU A 2 -16.54 9.48 -31.78
C LEU A 2 -16.25 10.99 -31.84
N ARG A 3 -16.19 11.59 -33.03
CA ARG A 3 -16.05 13.05 -33.16
C ARG A 3 -17.19 13.83 -32.49
N GLY A 4 -18.41 13.33 -32.60
CA GLY A 4 -19.59 13.90 -31.94
C GLY A 4 -19.55 13.68 -30.43
N ALA A 5 -19.17 12.49 -29.98
CA ALA A 5 -18.98 12.19 -28.55
C ALA A 5 -17.91 13.09 -27.92
N ALA A 6 -16.73 13.22 -28.54
CA ALA A 6 -15.67 14.11 -28.06
C ALA A 6 -16.07 15.59 -28.10
N ALA A 7 -16.88 16.01 -29.07
CA ALA A 7 -17.42 17.38 -29.10
C ALA A 7 -18.44 17.61 -27.98
N ALA A 8 -19.32 16.64 -27.72
CA ALA A 8 -20.29 16.70 -26.63
C ALA A 8 -19.59 16.77 -25.27
N ALA A 9 -18.65 15.85 -25.01
CA ALA A 9 -17.88 15.82 -23.77
C ALA A 9 -17.11 17.13 -23.52
N ARG A 10 -16.43 17.68 -24.54
CA ARG A 10 -15.75 18.98 -24.42
C ARG A 10 -16.68 20.16 -24.13
N ALA A 11 -17.93 20.08 -24.59
CA ALA A 11 -18.93 21.11 -24.35
C ALA A 11 -19.70 20.88 -23.04
N ASP A 12 -19.36 19.83 -22.27
CA ASP A 12 -20.13 19.36 -21.12
C ASP A 12 -21.61 19.09 -21.45
N LEU A 13 -21.84 18.51 -22.62
CA LEU A 13 -23.14 18.17 -23.17
C LEU A 13 -23.27 16.66 -23.39
N LEU A 14 -24.52 16.21 -23.47
CA LEU A 14 -24.87 14.86 -23.86
C LEU A 14 -25.22 14.78 -25.35
N LEU A 15 -25.04 13.60 -25.93
CA LEU A 15 -25.61 13.29 -27.23
C LEU A 15 -27.12 13.13 -27.08
N SER A 16 -27.89 13.63 -28.05
CA SER A 16 -29.34 13.42 -28.02
C SER A 16 -29.68 11.93 -28.15
N PRO A 17 -30.70 11.41 -27.44
CA PRO A 17 -31.09 10.00 -27.54
C PRO A 17 -31.43 9.57 -28.97
N TYR A 18 -31.99 10.47 -29.78
CA TYR A 18 -32.25 10.22 -31.20
C TYR A 18 -30.95 10.01 -31.99
N THR A 19 -29.96 10.89 -31.80
CA THR A 19 -28.64 10.75 -32.46
C THR A 19 -27.97 9.44 -32.07
N LEU A 20 -28.03 9.05 -30.79
CA LEU A 20 -27.47 7.79 -30.32
C LEU A 20 -28.11 6.58 -31.00
N LYS A 21 -29.44 6.52 -31.07
CA LYS A 21 -30.18 5.45 -31.76
C LYS A 21 -29.82 5.35 -33.24
N VAL A 22 -29.72 6.50 -33.93
CA VAL A 22 -29.30 6.56 -35.33
C VAL A 22 -27.88 6.03 -35.48
N LEU A 23 -26.95 6.42 -34.60
CA LEU A 23 -25.59 5.90 -34.61
C LEU A 23 -25.55 4.39 -34.31
N ALA A 24 -26.32 3.90 -33.35
CA ALA A 24 -26.38 2.47 -33.03
C ALA A 24 -26.87 1.64 -34.21
N ALA A 25 -27.89 2.12 -34.92
CA ALA A 25 -28.48 1.43 -36.07
C ALA A 25 -27.63 1.51 -37.35
N HIS A 26 -26.95 2.64 -37.60
CA HIS A 26 -26.37 2.93 -38.91
C HIS A 26 -24.85 3.13 -38.93
N ALA A 27 -24.17 3.22 -37.78
CA ALA A 27 -22.72 3.34 -37.78
C ALA A 27 -22.06 2.03 -38.24
N PRO A 28 -21.19 2.07 -39.27
CA PRO A 28 -20.46 0.89 -39.71
C PRO A 28 -19.49 0.41 -38.62
N PRO A 29 -19.06 -0.86 -38.67
CA PRO A 29 -17.98 -1.34 -37.81
C PRO A 29 -16.70 -0.51 -38.04
N LEU A 30 -15.89 -0.37 -37.00
CA LEU A 30 -14.60 0.31 -37.13
C LEU A 30 -13.62 -0.57 -37.93
N PRO A 31 -12.74 0.03 -38.77
CA PRO A 31 -11.66 -0.73 -39.40
C PRO A 31 -10.70 -1.24 -38.32
N GLU A 32 -10.11 -2.41 -38.55
CA GLU A 32 -9.07 -2.96 -37.69
C GLU A 32 -7.78 -3.14 -38.53
N PRO A 33 -6.67 -2.47 -38.17
CA PRO A 33 -6.51 -1.53 -37.06
C PRO A 33 -7.29 -0.21 -37.26
N TRP A 34 -7.60 0.48 -36.15
CA TRP A 34 -8.26 1.79 -36.20
C TRP A 34 -7.37 2.81 -36.94
N PRO A 35 -7.94 3.58 -37.89
CA PRO A 35 -7.25 4.70 -38.50
C PRO A 35 -6.86 5.76 -37.45
N PRO A 36 -5.79 6.56 -37.70
CA PRO A 36 -5.35 7.60 -36.77
C PRO A 36 -6.46 8.56 -36.33
N GLU A 37 -7.40 8.90 -37.22
CA GLU A 37 -8.50 9.83 -36.92
C GLU A 37 -9.51 9.24 -35.94
N VAL A 38 -9.73 7.92 -35.99
CA VAL A 38 -10.59 7.19 -35.05
C VAL A 38 -9.94 7.17 -33.68
N ARG A 39 -8.66 6.75 -33.62
CA ARG A 39 -7.88 6.75 -32.37
C ARG A 39 -7.81 8.14 -31.76
N TRP A 40 -7.50 9.17 -32.55
CA TRP A 40 -7.42 10.55 -32.06
C TRP A 40 -8.77 11.08 -31.57
N SER A 41 -9.88 10.72 -32.22
CA SER A 41 -11.22 11.10 -31.73
C SER A 41 -11.55 10.43 -30.40
N PHE A 42 -11.15 9.17 -30.20
CA PHE A 42 -11.31 8.48 -28.93
C PHE A 42 -10.45 9.08 -27.83
N LEU A 43 -9.17 9.35 -28.10
CA LEU A 43 -8.28 10.05 -27.17
C LEU A 43 -8.83 11.43 -26.77
N ARG A 44 -9.39 12.19 -27.71
CA ARG A 44 -10.04 13.48 -27.39
C ARG A 44 -11.27 13.34 -26.50
N LEU A 45 -12.01 12.23 -26.63
CA LEU A 45 -13.11 11.92 -25.72
C LEU A 45 -12.56 11.66 -24.32
N LEU A 46 -11.59 10.75 -24.16
CA LEU A 46 -10.98 10.45 -22.86
C LEU A 46 -10.35 11.68 -22.20
N ALA A 47 -9.62 12.49 -22.99
CA ALA A 47 -8.99 13.73 -22.54
C ALA A 47 -9.99 14.83 -22.13
N SER A 48 -11.31 14.64 -22.33
CA SER A 48 -12.33 15.55 -21.82
C SER A 48 -12.61 15.37 -20.31
N GLY A 49 -11.90 14.45 -19.65
CA GLY A 49 -11.93 14.30 -18.20
C GLY A 49 -13.31 13.91 -17.68
N ARG A 50 -13.75 14.54 -16.59
CA ARG A 50 -15.04 14.24 -15.93
C ARG A 50 -16.24 14.35 -16.87
N SER A 51 -16.22 15.29 -17.83
CA SER A 51 -17.31 15.47 -18.80
C SER A 51 -17.38 14.33 -19.84
N ALA A 52 -16.31 13.53 -19.99
CA ALA A 52 -16.34 12.33 -20.83
C ALA A 52 -17.19 11.20 -20.23
N VAL A 53 -17.29 11.16 -18.91
CA VAL A 53 -17.91 10.07 -18.16
C VAL A 53 -19.36 9.82 -18.58
N PRO A 54 -20.29 10.79 -18.52
CA PRO A 54 -21.68 10.54 -18.91
C PRO A 54 -21.82 10.29 -20.42
N VAL A 55 -20.91 10.80 -21.25
CA VAL A 55 -20.91 10.53 -22.70
C VAL A 55 -20.50 9.08 -22.99
N LEU A 56 -19.48 8.57 -22.31
CA LEU A 56 -19.08 7.16 -22.41
C LEU A 56 -20.19 6.23 -21.91
N GLU A 57 -20.91 6.60 -20.86
CA GLU A 57 -22.09 5.86 -20.39
C GLU A 57 -23.21 5.83 -21.43
N GLN A 58 -23.48 6.96 -22.12
CA GLN A 58 -24.44 6.98 -23.22
C GLN A 58 -24.05 6.04 -24.37
N LEU A 59 -22.75 6.01 -24.71
CA LEU A 59 -22.24 5.07 -25.72
C LEU A 59 -22.34 3.62 -25.23
N ASP A 60 -22.10 3.37 -23.94
CA ASP A 60 -22.22 2.05 -23.34
C ASP A 60 -23.66 1.54 -23.34
N GLN A 61 -24.62 2.35 -22.90
CA GLN A 61 -26.05 2.02 -22.83
C GLN A 61 -26.65 1.65 -24.19
N GLU A 62 -26.14 2.26 -25.27
CA GLU A 62 -26.61 2.03 -26.64
C GLU A 62 -25.75 0.96 -27.37
N GLY A 63 -24.86 0.27 -26.64
CA GLY A 63 -24.01 -0.81 -27.16
C GLY A 63 -22.92 -0.35 -28.13
N LEU A 64 -22.73 0.96 -28.29
CA LEU A 64 -21.71 1.54 -29.17
C LEU A 64 -20.31 1.32 -28.61
N LEU A 65 -20.14 1.37 -27.28
CA LEU A 65 -18.84 1.14 -26.65
C LEU A 65 -18.38 -0.32 -26.81
N SER A 66 -19.24 -1.30 -26.54
CA SER A 66 -18.93 -2.73 -26.75
C SER A 66 -18.68 -3.07 -28.21
N ARG A 67 -19.34 -2.39 -29.16
CA ARG A 67 -19.04 -2.57 -30.59
C ARG A 67 -17.61 -2.14 -30.93
N MET A 68 -17.09 -1.12 -30.25
CA MET A 68 -15.71 -0.66 -30.45
C MET A 68 -14.70 -1.50 -29.66
N LEU A 69 -15.08 -1.91 -28.45
CA LEU A 69 -14.27 -2.62 -27.47
C LEU A 69 -15.02 -3.87 -27.01
N PRO A 70 -15.01 -4.97 -27.79
CA PRO A 70 -15.78 -6.18 -27.47
C PRO A 70 -15.53 -6.75 -26.07
N GLU A 71 -14.32 -6.59 -25.56
CA GLU A 71 -13.87 -7.05 -24.24
C GLU A 71 -14.59 -6.31 -23.11
N TRP A 72 -15.14 -5.12 -23.39
CA TRP A 72 -15.93 -4.32 -22.45
C TRP A 72 -17.12 -5.08 -21.90
N ASP A 73 -17.73 -5.98 -22.68
CA ASP A 73 -18.89 -6.78 -22.24
C ASP A 73 -18.59 -7.67 -21.03
N ARG A 74 -17.31 -8.00 -20.78
CA ARG A 74 -16.93 -8.81 -19.61
C ARG A 74 -16.75 -8.01 -18.34
N VAL A 75 -16.55 -6.69 -18.45
CA VAL A 75 -16.38 -5.78 -17.31
C VAL A 75 -17.61 -4.90 -17.07
N ARG A 76 -18.53 -4.83 -18.04
CA ARG A 76 -19.81 -4.13 -17.95
C ARG A 76 -20.60 -4.57 -16.73
N SER A 77 -20.92 -3.62 -15.86
CA SER A 77 -21.66 -3.82 -14.61
C SER A 77 -21.09 -4.91 -13.69
N LEU A 78 -19.80 -5.26 -13.85
CA LEU A 78 -19.15 -6.29 -13.05
C LEU A 78 -18.87 -5.75 -11.63
N PRO A 79 -19.34 -6.40 -10.56
CA PRO A 79 -19.06 -5.96 -9.20
C PRO A 79 -17.57 -6.08 -8.86
N GLN A 80 -17.05 -5.08 -8.13
CA GLN A 80 -15.70 -5.14 -7.60
C GLN A 80 -15.68 -5.84 -6.23
N ARG A 81 -14.70 -6.71 -6.02
CA ARG A 81 -14.62 -7.57 -4.82
C ARG A 81 -14.01 -6.87 -3.61
N HIS A 82 -13.27 -5.77 -3.78
CA HIS A 82 -12.66 -5.05 -2.66
C HIS A 82 -13.59 -3.94 -2.12
N PRO A 83 -13.65 -3.75 -0.79
CA PRO A 83 -14.64 -2.90 -0.12
C PRO A 83 -14.49 -1.39 -0.41
N TRP A 84 -13.40 -0.97 -1.02
CA TRP A 84 -13.09 0.44 -1.30
C TRP A 84 -13.57 0.92 -2.66
N HIS A 85 -13.95 -0.01 -3.55
CA HIS A 85 -14.43 0.35 -4.86
C HIS A 85 -15.87 0.85 -4.76
N ARG A 86 -16.06 2.10 -5.17
CA ARG A 86 -17.37 2.74 -5.22
C ARG A 86 -18.20 2.29 -6.42
N PHE A 87 -17.54 1.82 -7.47
CA PHE A 87 -18.11 1.60 -8.78
C PHE A 87 -17.91 0.15 -9.25
N THR A 88 -18.79 -0.32 -10.12
CA THR A 88 -18.54 -1.51 -10.96
C THR A 88 -17.27 -1.31 -11.79
N VAL A 89 -16.67 -2.41 -12.29
CA VAL A 89 -15.37 -2.36 -12.98
C VAL A 89 -15.41 -1.38 -14.16
N ASP A 90 -16.40 -1.50 -15.05
CA ASP A 90 -16.62 -0.58 -16.17
C ASP A 90 -16.65 0.90 -15.77
N ARG A 91 -17.49 1.29 -14.81
CA ARG A 91 -17.59 2.68 -14.34
C ARG A 91 -16.28 3.13 -13.70
N HIS A 92 -15.60 2.25 -12.95
CA HIS A 92 -14.29 2.55 -12.37
C HIS A 92 -13.22 2.83 -13.44
N LEU A 93 -13.15 2.03 -14.51
CA LEU A 93 -12.23 2.24 -15.62
C LEU A 93 -12.45 3.61 -16.29
N VAL A 94 -13.73 4.00 -16.46
CA VAL A 94 -14.08 5.32 -17.01
C VAL A 94 -13.68 6.46 -16.06
N GLU A 95 -13.91 6.31 -14.75
CA GLU A 95 -13.51 7.30 -13.73
C GLU A 95 -11.99 7.42 -13.62
N ALA A 96 -11.25 6.31 -13.70
CA ALA A 96 -9.79 6.31 -13.73
C ALA A 96 -9.26 7.02 -14.98
N ALA A 97 -9.84 6.75 -16.16
CA ALA A 97 -9.49 7.47 -17.39
C ALA A 97 -9.81 8.97 -17.30
N ALA A 98 -10.92 9.33 -16.66
CA ALA A 98 -11.27 10.74 -16.43
C ALA A 98 -10.31 11.44 -15.46
N ALA A 99 -9.87 10.75 -14.40
CA ALA A 99 -8.86 11.25 -13.47
C ALA A 99 -7.48 11.38 -14.15
N ALA A 100 -7.12 10.42 -15.02
CA ALA A 100 -5.90 10.45 -15.80
C ALA A 100 -5.82 11.64 -16.76
N ALA A 101 -6.96 12.17 -17.23
CA ALA A 101 -7.01 13.36 -18.07
C ALA A 101 -6.41 14.61 -17.40
N GLU A 102 -6.53 14.72 -16.06
CA GLU A 102 -5.95 15.83 -15.28
C GLU A 102 -4.42 15.76 -15.22
N LEU A 103 -3.84 14.56 -15.40
CA LEU A 103 -2.41 14.28 -15.32
C LEU A 103 -1.72 14.30 -16.69
N THR A 104 -2.44 14.62 -17.76
CA THR A 104 -1.91 14.61 -19.15
C THR A 104 -0.76 15.60 -19.38
N ARG A 105 -0.57 16.57 -18.49
CA ARG A 105 0.54 17.53 -18.52
C ARG A 105 1.78 17.07 -17.75
N ASP A 106 1.64 16.00 -16.96
CA ASP A 106 2.68 15.48 -16.07
C ASP A 106 3.42 14.27 -16.67
N VAL A 107 3.02 13.84 -17.87
CA VAL A 107 3.58 12.69 -18.58
C VAL A 107 3.96 13.02 -20.02
N ASP A 108 5.00 12.36 -20.55
CA ASP A 108 5.43 12.55 -21.94
C ASP A 108 4.50 11.90 -22.96
N ARG A 109 3.76 10.86 -22.54
CA ARG A 109 2.85 10.07 -23.37
C ARG A 109 1.42 10.07 -22.82
N PRO A 110 0.72 11.22 -22.87
CA PRO A 110 -0.65 11.33 -22.35
C PRO A 110 -1.64 10.44 -23.08
N ASP A 111 -1.36 10.11 -24.35
CA ASP A 111 -2.15 9.17 -25.14
C ASP A 111 -2.12 7.75 -24.54
N LEU A 112 -0.94 7.27 -24.11
CA LEU A 112 -0.80 5.97 -23.48
C LEU A 112 -1.33 5.96 -22.06
N LEU A 113 -1.20 7.06 -21.31
CA LEU A 113 -1.80 7.19 -19.98
C LEU A 113 -3.32 7.06 -20.02
N LEU A 114 -3.99 7.79 -20.92
CA LEU A 114 -5.46 7.78 -21.03
C LEU A 114 -6.00 6.40 -21.39
N VAL A 115 -5.35 5.71 -22.33
CA VAL A 115 -5.75 4.35 -22.73
C VAL A 115 -5.37 3.34 -21.66
N GLY A 116 -4.17 3.43 -21.09
CA GLY A 116 -3.72 2.58 -19.99
C GLY A 116 -4.66 2.65 -18.79
N ALA A 117 -5.12 3.85 -18.41
CA ALA A 117 -6.10 4.03 -17.33
C ALA A 117 -7.45 3.37 -17.60
N LEU A 118 -7.94 3.45 -18.85
CA LEU A 118 -9.17 2.77 -19.25
C LEU A 118 -9.03 1.23 -19.27
N LEU A 119 -7.81 0.72 -19.46
CA LEU A 119 -7.57 -0.72 -19.66
C LEU A 119 -6.94 -1.43 -18.45
N HIS A 120 -6.45 -0.71 -17.44
CA HIS A 120 -5.61 -1.25 -16.36
C HIS A 120 -6.22 -2.47 -15.65
N ASP A 121 -7.55 -2.49 -15.54
CA ASP A 121 -8.30 -3.51 -14.82
C ASP A 121 -9.16 -4.39 -15.74
N ILE A 122 -8.94 -4.32 -17.07
CA ILE A 122 -9.77 -5.06 -18.05
C ILE A 122 -9.76 -6.57 -17.81
N GLY A 123 -8.67 -7.10 -17.26
CA GLY A 123 -8.52 -8.52 -16.94
C GLY A 123 -9.47 -9.05 -15.86
N LYS A 124 -10.14 -8.19 -15.07
CA LYS A 124 -11.08 -8.62 -14.01
C LYS A 124 -12.28 -9.41 -14.52
N GLY A 125 -12.63 -9.28 -15.80
CA GLY A 125 -13.67 -10.06 -16.47
C GLY A 125 -13.30 -11.52 -16.78
N TRP A 126 -12.08 -11.95 -16.45
CA TRP A 126 -11.53 -13.27 -16.75
C TRP A 126 -11.05 -13.99 -15.48
N SER A 127 -10.86 -15.31 -15.58
CA SER A 127 -10.28 -16.12 -14.51
C SER A 127 -8.76 -15.99 -14.48
N GLY A 128 -8.18 -15.87 -13.29
CA GLY A 128 -6.74 -15.80 -13.07
C GLY A 128 -6.33 -14.50 -12.40
N ASP A 129 -5.03 -14.22 -12.40
CA ASP A 129 -4.51 -12.92 -12.00
C ASP A 129 -4.88 -11.88 -13.07
N HIS A 130 -5.61 -10.85 -12.67
CA HIS A 130 -6.20 -9.88 -13.58
C HIS A 130 -5.14 -9.01 -14.27
N SER A 131 -3.98 -8.80 -13.66
CA SER A 131 -2.87 -8.06 -14.29
C SER A 131 -2.17 -8.92 -15.35
N VAL A 132 -1.95 -10.22 -15.09
CA VAL A 132 -1.39 -11.16 -16.10
C VAL A 132 -2.33 -11.28 -17.29
N VAL A 133 -3.62 -11.55 -17.04
CA VAL A 133 -4.59 -11.74 -18.13
C VAL A 133 -4.88 -10.42 -18.84
N GLY A 134 -4.94 -9.32 -18.09
CA GLY A 134 -5.13 -7.98 -18.60
C GLY A 134 -4.02 -7.55 -19.56
N GLU A 135 -2.76 -7.93 -19.31
CA GLU A 135 -1.63 -7.64 -20.21
C GLU A 135 -1.89 -8.10 -21.64
N VAL A 136 -2.29 -9.37 -21.81
CA VAL A 136 -2.57 -9.98 -23.11
C VAL A 136 -3.75 -9.29 -23.79
N ILE A 137 -4.83 -9.08 -23.05
CA ILE A 137 -6.04 -8.43 -23.56
C ILE A 137 -5.73 -7.00 -23.99
N ALA A 138 -5.02 -6.25 -23.18
CA ALA A 138 -4.66 -4.87 -23.47
C ALA A 138 -3.75 -4.76 -24.70
N ALA A 139 -2.84 -5.71 -24.90
CA ALA A 139 -2.01 -5.76 -26.10
C ALA A 139 -2.86 -5.94 -27.37
N GLU A 140 -3.81 -6.88 -27.36
CA GLU A 140 -4.74 -7.12 -28.47
C GLU A 140 -5.63 -5.90 -28.75
N MET A 141 -6.19 -5.30 -27.69
CA MET A 141 -7.00 -4.08 -27.78
C MET A 141 -6.18 -2.91 -28.36
N ALA A 142 -4.96 -2.70 -27.88
CA ALA A 142 -4.08 -1.62 -28.35
C ALA A 142 -3.67 -1.81 -29.82
N ALA A 143 -3.35 -3.03 -30.24
CA ALA A 143 -3.06 -3.34 -31.63
C ALA A 143 -4.29 -3.07 -32.53
N ARG A 144 -5.49 -3.47 -32.09
CA ARG A 144 -6.75 -3.15 -32.78
C ARG A 144 -7.04 -1.66 -32.84
N MET A 145 -6.69 -0.90 -31.79
CA MET A 145 -6.74 0.58 -31.79
C MET A 145 -5.67 1.24 -32.69
N GLY A 146 -4.82 0.44 -33.35
CA GLY A 146 -3.81 0.88 -34.31
C GLY A 146 -2.56 1.49 -33.69
N PHE A 147 -2.30 1.25 -32.41
CA PHE A 147 -1.04 1.66 -31.78
C PHE A 147 0.15 0.93 -32.41
N SER A 148 1.32 1.57 -32.39
CA SER A 148 2.55 0.96 -32.90
C SER A 148 2.98 -0.21 -32.01
N PRO A 149 3.73 -1.21 -32.51
CA PRO A 149 4.18 -2.33 -31.66
C PRO A 149 4.92 -1.90 -30.39
N PRO A 150 5.79 -0.86 -30.38
CA PRO A 150 6.36 -0.33 -29.14
C PRO A 150 5.32 0.24 -28.17
N ASP A 151 4.33 0.98 -28.66
CA ASP A 151 3.26 1.54 -27.82
C ASP A 151 2.36 0.45 -27.24
N VAL A 152 2.09 -0.61 -28.02
CA VAL A 152 1.36 -1.80 -27.57
C VAL A 152 2.10 -2.47 -26.42
N ALA A 153 3.43 -2.60 -26.50
CA ALA A 153 4.23 -3.15 -25.42
C ALA A 153 4.17 -2.28 -24.15
N VAL A 154 4.20 -0.96 -24.28
CA VAL A 154 4.06 -0.04 -23.13
C VAL A 154 2.67 -0.14 -22.50
N LEU A 155 1.60 -0.19 -23.30
CA LEU A 155 0.23 -0.37 -22.79
C LEU A 155 0.05 -1.72 -22.09
N ALA A 156 0.58 -2.80 -22.67
CA ALA A 156 0.58 -4.12 -22.05
C ALA A 156 1.33 -4.08 -20.70
N ALA A 157 2.52 -3.46 -20.65
CA ALA A 157 3.30 -3.32 -19.44
C ALA A 157 2.60 -2.45 -18.37
N LEU A 158 1.93 -1.37 -18.77
CA LEU A 158 1.12 -0.55 -17.85
C LEU A 158 0.04 -1.39 -17.18
N VAL A 159 -0.70 -2.18 -17.96
CA VAL A 159 -1.75 -3.06 -17.43
C VAL A 159 -1.15 -4.19 -16.59
N ARG A 160 -0.01 -4.75 -17.01
CA ARG A 160 0.68 -5.81 -16.27
C ARG A 160 1.18 -5.36 -14.90
N HIS A 161 1.66 -4.13 -14.80
CA HIS A 161 2.36 -3.61 -13.63
C HIS A 161 1.63 -2.49 -12.89
N HIS A 162 0.33 -2.25 -13.17
CA HIS A 162 -0.42 -1.14 -12.57
C HIS A 162 -0.44 -1.17 -11.02
N LEU A 163 -0.32 -2.34 -10.40
CA LEU A 163 -0.23 -2.48 -8.94
C LEU A 163 1.20 -2.41 -8.38
N LEU A 164 2.24 -2.41 -9.22
CA LEU A 164 3.63 -2.53 -8.79
C LEU A 164 4.00 -1.43 -7.80
N LEU A 165 3.78 -0.17 -8.18
CA LEU A 165 4.13 0.98 -7.34
C LEU A 165 3.29 1.06 -6.06
N PRO A 166 1.93 1.06 -6.11
CA PRO A 166 1.13 1.16 -4.89
C PRO A 166 1.34 -0.03 -3.94
N ALA A 167 1.46 -1.25 -4.44
CA ALA A 167 1.67 -2.43 -3.59
C ALA A 167 3.07 -2.42 -2.96
N THR A 168 4.10 -2.05 -3.70
CA THR A 168 5.47 -1.97 -3.17
C THR A 168 5.57 -0.89 -2.11
N ALA A 169 5.04 0.29 -2.39
CA ALA A 169 5.17 1.47 -1.53
C ALA A 169 4.61 1.26 -0.11
N ILE A 170 3.56 0.44 0.02
CA ILE A 170 2.88 0.20 1.30
C ILE A 170 3.31 -1.08 2.01
N ARG A 171 3.93 -2.04 1.30
CA ARG A 171 4.29 -3.37 1.85
C ARG A 171 5.79 -3.58 2.05
N ARG A 172 6.62 -2.71 1.47
CA ARG A 172 8.08 -2.83 1.51
C ARG A 172 8.69 -1.54 2.03
N ASP A 173 9.89 -1.67 2.55
CA ASP A 173 10.71 -0.52 2.83
C ASP A 173 11.24 0.06 1.51
N ILE A 174 10.77 1.27 1.20
CA ILE A 174 11.15 1.97 -0.01
C ILE A 174 12.49 2.67 0.12
N ASP A 175 13.09 2.68 1.31
CA ASP A 175 14.46 3.13 1.55
C ASP A 175 15.49 2.00 1.36
N ASP A 176 15.05 0.74 1.23
CA ASP A 176 15.93 -0.41 0.94
C ASP A 176 16.37 -0.41 -0.54
N PRO A 177 17.68 -0.37 -0.84
CA PRO A 177 18.21 -0.47 -2.20
C PRO A 177 17.69 -1.68 -2.99
N ALA A 178 17.48 -2.84 -2.34
CA ALA A 178 16.96 -4.02 -3.04
C ALA A 178 15.52 -3.80 -3.52
N THR A 179 14.69 -3.10 -2.75
CA THR A 179 13.32 -2.74 -3.18
C THR A 179 13.37 -1.87 -4.42
N ILE A 180 14.26 -0.88 -4.44
CA ILE A 180 14.43 0.06 -5.55
C ILE A 180 14.90 -0.68 -6.81
N GLU A 181 15.92 -1.53 -6.69
CA GLU A 181 16.47 -2.33 -7.78
C GLU A 181 15.43 -3.30 -8.35
N ARG A 182 14.64 -3.97 -7.51
CA ARG A 182 13.57 -4.87 -7.97
C ARG A 182 12.53 -4.13 -8.80
N VAL A 183 12.10 -2.94 -8.37
CA VAL A 183 11.13 -2.13 -9.14
C VAL A 183 11.75 -1.72 -10.48
N ALA A 184 12.99 -1.20 -10.47
CA ALA A 184 13.71 -0.81 -11.68
C ALA A 184 13.86 -1.97 -12.67
N ALA A 185 14.25 -3.15 -12.19
CA ALA A 185 14.40 -4.35 -13.01
C ALA A 185 13.05 -4.84 -13.56
N THR A 186 11.99 -4.80 -12.75
CA THR A 186 10.64 -5.23 -13.16
C THR A 186 10.11 -4.43 -14.34
N ILE A 187 10.41 -3.12 -14.38
CA ILE A 187 10.00 -2.24 -15.48
C ILE A 187 11.06 -2.16 -16.61
N GLY A 188 12.06 -3.03 -16.60
CA GLY A 188 13.11 -3.07 -17.64
C GLY A 188 14.03 -1.85 -17.65
N GLY A 189 14.10 -1.10 -16.56
CA GLY A 189 14.89 0.12 -16.47
C GLY A 189 14.32 1.32 -17.23
N ASP A 190 13.04 1.30 -17.60
CA ASP A 190 12.39 2.33 -18.42
C ASP A 190 11.83 3.50 -17.57
N PRO A 191 12.42 4.72 -17.64
CA PRO A 191 11.91 5.88 -16.90
C PRO A 191 10.55 6.37 -17.41
N GLY A 192 10.23 6.19 -18.69
CA GLY A 192 8.96 6.58 -19.28
C GLY A 192 7.82 5.70 -18.77
N LEU A 193 8.05 4.39 -18.68
CA LEU A 193 7.10 3.47 -18.06
C LEU A 193 6.91 3.78 -16.56
N LEU A 194 7.98 4.11 -15.83
CA LEU A 194 7.89 4.55 -14.43
C LEU A 194 6.98 5.78 -14.28
N GLN A 195 7.16 6.79 -15.14
CA GLN A 195 6.36 8.01 -15.14
C GLN A 195 4.87 7.70 -15.40
N LEU A 196 4.57 6.84 -16.39
CA LEU A 196 3.20 6.45 -16.72
C LEU A 196 2.56 5.61 -15.61
N LEU A 197 3.28 4.66 -15.01
CA LEU A 197 2.80 3.87 -13.87
C LEU A 197 2.50 4.76 -12.66
N HIS A 198 3.31 5.79 -12.42
CA HIS A 198 3.05 6.75 -11.35
C HIS A 198 1.77 7.55 -11.58
N ALA A 199 1.56 8.07 -12.79
CA ALA A 199 0.34 8.78 -13.14
C ALA A 199 -0.89 7.86 -13.11
N LEU A 200 -0.74 6.61 -13.58
CA LEU A 200 -1.80 5.60 -13.53
C LEU A 200 -2.22 5.29 -12.08
N ALA A 201 -1.25 5.07 -11.18
CA ALA A 201 -1.55 4.80 -9.77
C ALA A 201 -2.30 5.96 -9.09
N GLN A 202 -1.95 7.21 -9.43
CA GLN A 202 -2.68 8.39 -8.94
C GLN A 202 -4.10 8.48 -9.50
N ALA A 203 -4.27 8.21 -10.79
CA ALA A 203 -5.57 8.25 -11.46
C ALA A 203 -6.52 7.15 -10.95
N ASP A 204 -6.01 5.92 -10.81
CA ASP A 204 -6.73 4.79 -10.20
C ASP A 204 -7.12 5.13 -8.76
N GLY A 205 -6.15 5.57 -7.94
CA GLY A 205 -6.39 6.00 -6.57
C GLY A 205 -7.49 7.07 -6.46
N ALA A 206 -7.49 8.08 -7.34
CA ALA A 206 -8.52 9.11 -7.37
C ALA A 206 -9.92 8.61 -7.79
N ALA A 207 -9.99 7.49 -8.52
CA ALA A 207 -11.24 6.82 -8.92
C ALA A 207 -11.76 5.82 -7.87
N THR A 208 -11.02 5.61 -6.78
CA THR A 208 -11.45 4.82 -5.62
C THR A 208 -12.00 5.71 -4.49
N SER A 209 -12.40 5.11 -3.36
CA SER A 209 -12.75 5.90 -2.17
C SER A 209 -11.54 6.65 -1.60
N THR A 210 -11.77 7.78 -0.94
CA THR A 210 -10.72 8.56 -0.24
C THR A 210 -10.01 7.76 0.87
N SER A 211 -10.61 6.66 1.34
CA SER A 211 -9.97 5.75 2.29
C SER A 211 -8.93 4.81 1.66
N ALA A 212 -9.07 4.53 0.36
CA ALA A 212 -8.13 3.67 -0.37
C ALA A 212 -6.86 4.41 -0.80
N TRP A 213 -6.99 5.67 -1.21
CA TRP A 213 -5.88 6.54 -1.62
C TRP A 213 -5.76 7.75 -0.68
N SER A 214 -4.97 7.58 0.40
CA SER A 214 -4.71 8.66 1.36
C SER A 214 -3.50 9.51 0.96
N PRO A 215 -3.35 10.74 1.49
CA PRO A 215 -2.17 11.55 1.22
C PRO A 215 -0.85 10.85 1.64
N TRP A 216 -0.87 10.02 2.68
CA TRP A 216 0.25 9.14 3.05
C TRP A 216 0.61 8.14 1.94
N LYS A 217 -0.37 7.41 1.40
CA LYS A 217 -0.13 6.45 0.32
C LYS A 217 0.40 7.15 -0.94
N ALA A 218 -0.18 8.31 -1.29
CA ALA A 218 0.31 9.13 -2.39
C ALA A 218 1.77 9.57 -2.17
N HIS A 219 2.11 10.01 -0.95
CA HIS A 219 3.47 10.38 -0.59
C HIS A 219 4.44 9.19 -0.71
N LEU A 220 4.08 8.01 -0.22
CA LEU A 220 4.92 6.81 -0.32
C LEU A 220 5.16 6.39 -1.78
N VAL A 221 4.13 6.43 -2.62
CA VAL A 221 4.27 6.12 -4.05
C VAL A 221 5.18 7.14 -4.74
N ALA A 222 4.99 8.44 -4.49
CA ALA A 222 5.86 9.47 -5.04
C ALA A 222 7.31 9.34 -4.55
N ALA A 223 7.52 9.02 -3.27
CA ALA A 223 8.82 8.80 -2.67
C ALA A 223 9.55 7.58 -3.27
N LEU A 224 8.83 6.48 -3.53
CA LEU A 224 9.34 5.32 -4.24
C LEU A 224 9.75 5.69 -5.67
N VAL A 225 8.87 6.38 -6.41
CA VAL A 225 9.13 6.81 -7.79
C VAL A 225 10.37 7.71 -7.86
N ALA A 226 10.53 8.66 -6.94
CA ALA A 226 11.70 9.53 -6.89
C ALA A 226 13.00 8.75 -6.69
N ARG A 227 12.99 7.71 -5.84
CA ARG A 227 14.16 6.84 -5.59
C ARG A 227 14.48 5.94 -6.77
N VAL A 228 13.47 5.32 -7.37
CA VAL A 228 13.66 4.50 -8.58
C VAL A 228 14.17 5.36 -9.72
N HIS A 229 13.59 6.54 -9.95
CA HIS A 229 14.09 7.47 -10.95
C HIS A 229 15.55 7.86 -10.70
N ALA A 230 15.90 8.24 -9.45
CA ALA A 230 17.27 8.56 -9.08
C ALA A 230 18.23 7.39 -9.37
N HIS A 231 17.82 6.16 -9.05
CA HIS A 231 18.59 4.96 -9.36
C HIS A 231 18.78 4.77 -10.88
N LEU A 232 17.72 4.91 -11.69
CA LEU A 232 17.79 4.75 -13.15
C LEU A 232 18.73 5.76 -13.83
N VAL A 233 18.80 7.00 -13.30
CA VAL A 233 19.66 8.06 -13.84
C VAL A 233 21.00 8.18 -13.10
N ALA A 234 21.30 7.25 -12.18
CA ALA A 234 22.49 7.27 -11.32
C ALA A 234 22.70 8.59 -10.55
N ALA A 235 21.60 9.22 -10.12
CA ALA A 235 21.61 10.40 -9.25
C ALA A 235 21.61 10.00 -7.76
N PRO A 236 22.03 10.90 -6.85
CA PRO A 236 21.93 10.67 -5.41
C PRO A 236 20.49 10.35 -5.01
N ALA A 237 20.32 9.30 -4.19
CA ALA A 237 19.02 8.95 -3.66
C ALA A 237 18.46 10.09 -2.77
N PRO A 238 17.15 10.36 -2.82
CA PRO A 238 16.49 11.22 -1.83
C PRO A 238 16.73 10.73 -0.40
N GLY A 239 16.64 11.64 0.58
CA GLY A 239 16.66 11.29 2.01
C GLY A 239 15.50 10.35 2.39
N PRO A 240 15.63 9.62 3.52
CA PRO A 240 14.67 8.58 3.92
C PRO A 240 13.27 9.16 4.16
N VAL A 241 12.24 8.32 4.07
CA VAL A 241 10.85 8.82 4.28
C VAL A 241 10.60 9.18 5.73
N LEU A 242 11.22 8.43 6.66
CA LEU A 242 11.15 8.68 8.09
C LEU A 242 12.49 9.28 8.55
N GLU A 243 12.47 10.54 8.99
CA GLU A 243 13.67 11.25 9.45
C GLU A 243 13.56 11.59 10.95
N PRO A 244 14.57 11.37 11.80
CA PRO A 244 14.47 11.67 13.22
C PRO A 244 14.03 13.13 13.49
N THR A 245 12.98 13.30 14.31
CA THR A 245 12.54 14.63 14.73
C THR A 245 13.35 15.14 15.91
N GLU A 246 13.46 16.46 16.07
CA GLU A 246 14.07 17.05 17.27
C GLU A 246 13.33 16.64 18.57
N PRO A 247 14.06 16.24 19.63
CA PRO A 247 13.45 15.95 20.92
C PRO A 247 12.74 17.16 21.53
N GLN A 248 11.47 16.99 21.86
CA GLN A 248 10.68 17.97 22.63
C GLN A 248 10.72 17.68 24.13
N VAL A 249 10.83 16.40 24.49
CA VAL A 249 10.93 15.94 25.88
C VAL A 249 12.19 15.11 26.05
N THR A 250 12.91 15.34 27.15
CA THR A 250 14.01 14.50 27.62
C THR A 250 13.78 14.17 29.08
N ALA A 251 13.64 12.88 29.38
CA ALA A 251 13.39 12.36 30.72
C ALA A 251 14.50 11.39 31.13
N SER A 252 14.93 11.45 32.39
CA SER A 252 15.90 10.49 32.94
C SER A 252 15.22 9.17 33.28
N THR A 253 15.85 8.04 32.99
CA THR A 253 15.48 6.73 33.53
C THR A 253 16.24 6.49 34.84
N PRO A 254 15.57 6.22 35.97
CA PRO A 254 16.24 5.85 37.21
C PRO A 254 16.87 4.46 37.09
N GLY A 255 18.18 4.35 37.33
CA GLY A 255 18.87 3.07 37.52
C GLY A 255 19.91 2.71 36.44
N VAL A 256 21.15 3.16 36.66
CA VAL A 256 22.44 2.44 36.74
C VAL A 256 23.49 3.53 37.01
N PRO A 257 24.29 3.48 38.10
CA PRO A 257 25.33 4.47 38.36
C PRO A 257 26.37 4.46 37.23
N GLY A 258 26.49 5.59 36.52
CA GLY A 258 27.44 5.75 35.40
C GLY A 258 26.86 5.57 34.00
N SER A 259 25.60 5.16 33.85
CA SER A 259 24.90 5.04 32.56
C SER A 259 23.48 5.61 32.64
N GLY A 260 23.35 6.89 32.99
CA GLY A 260 22.06 7.58 33.06
C GLY A 260 21.33 7.54 31.72
N GLY A 261 20.47 6.54 31.53
CA GLY A 261 19.72 6.38 30.30
C GLY A 261 18.68 7.49 30.19
N THR A 262 18.72 8.31 29.15
CA THR A 262 17.66 9.28 28.87
C THR A 262 16.70 8.72 27.84
N VAL A 263 15.40 8.92 28.08
CA VAL A 263 14.33 8.77 27.09
C VAL A 263 14.07 10.13 26.48
N THR A 264 14.09 10.21 25.15
CA THR A 264 13.75 11.39 24.38
C THR A 264 12.52 11.13 23.52
N VAL A 265 11.62 12.10 23.42
CA VAL A 265 10.46 12.04 22.52
C VAL A 265 10.36 13.33 21.72
N GLY A 266 10.26 13.20 20.41
CA GLY A 266 9.92 14.29 19.49
C GLY A 266 8.66 13.94 18.70
N VAL A 267 7.83 14.94 18.42
CA VAL A 267 6.61 14.80 17.62
C VAL A 267 6.57 15.91 16.57
N GLN A 268 6.41 15.53 15.30
CA GLN A 268 6.28 16.45 14.18
C GLN A 268 4.99 16.18 13.41
N ASN A 269 4.24 17.23 13.07
CA ASN A 269 3.11 17.10 12.16
C ASN A 269 3.61 16.91 10.73
N VAL A 270 3.05 15.94 10.03
CA VAL A 270 3.31 15.67 8.61
C VAL A 270 2.00 15.76 7.82
N ALA A 271 2.07 15.72 6.48
CA ALA A 271 0.90 15.93 5.63
C ALA A 271 -0.27 14.96 5.90
N ASP A 272 0.02 13.76 6.41
CA ASP A 272 -0.99 12.76 6.81
C ASP A 272 -0.64 12.17 8.18
N GLY A 273 -0.91 12.91 9.25
CA GLY A 273 -0.75 12.47 10.64
C GLY A 273 0.44 13.10 11.35
N GLN A 274 1.14 12.30 12.16
CA GLN A 274 2.31 12.73 12.92
C GLN A 274 3.44 11.73 12.76
N GLN A 275 4.66 12.23 12.91
CA GLN A 275 5.82 11.39 13.13
C GLN A 275 6.26 11.51 14.58
N VAL A 276 6.49 10.38 15.24
CA VAL A 276 6.95 10.29 16.62
C VAL A 276 8.33 9.64 16.64
N THR A 277 9.32 10.32 17.18
CA THR A 277 10.68 9.78 17.37
C THR A 277 10.91 9.53 18.85
N PHE A 278 11.16 8.26 19.20
CA PHE A 278 11.64 7.84 20.51
C PHE A 278 13.15 7.63 20.46
N GLY A 279 13.88 8.13 21.45
CA GLY A 279 15.28 7.80 21.67
C GLY A 279 15.47 7.21 23.06
N ALA A 280 16.15 6.08 23.19
CA ALA A 280 16.42 5.43 24.48
C ALA A 280 17.69 4.57 24.40
N PRO A 281 18.30 4.17 25.53
CA PRO A 281 19.35 3.15 25.52
C PRO A 281 18.82 1.86 24.90
N ASP A 282 19.58 1.31 23.97
CA ASP A 282 19.20 0.10 23.25
C ASP A 282 19.07 -1.10 24.20
N ARG A 283 18.01 -1.89 24.01
CA ARG A 283 17.71 -3.09 24.79
C ARG A 283 16.63 -3.94 24.12
N PRO A 284 16.61 -5.27 24.36
CA PRO A 284 15.61 -6.17 23.81
C PRO A 284 14.17 -5.70 24.08
N GLY A 285 13.35 -5.70 23.02
CA GLY A 285 11.93 -5.34 23.06
C GLY A 285 11.65 -3.84 23.20
N LEU A 286 12.63 -2.94 23.04
CA LEU A 286 12.39 -1.50 23.05
C LEU A 286 11.38 -1.07 21.99
N PHE A 287 11.53 -1.56 20.76
CA PHE A 287 10.60 -1.31 19.65
C PHE A 287 9.16 -1.71 20.02
N SER A 288 8.99 -2.92 20.57
CA SER A 288 7.69 -3.41 21.02
C SER A 288 7.10 -2.50 22.09
N ARG A 289 7.87 -2.08 23.10
CA ARG A 289 7.40 -1.14 24.13
C ARG A 289 6.93 0.20 23.54
N CYS A 290 7.67 0.77 22.59
CA CYS A 290 7.24 1.97 21.86
C CYS A 290 5.89 1.76 21.17
N ALA A 291 5.73 0.66 20.42
CA ALA A 291 4.46 0.30 19.78
C ALA A 291 3.32 0.13 20.79
N GLY A 292 3.59 -0.47 21.95
CA GLY A 292 2.61 -0.63 23.03
C GLY A 292 2.16 0.70 23.63
N VAL A 293 3.08 1.63 23.85
CA VAL A 293 2.77 3.00 24.34
C VAL A 293 1.93 3.77 23.32
N LEU A 294 2.26 3.68 22.03
CA LEU A 294 1.48 4.30 20.96
C LEU A 294 0.06 3.72 20.90
N ALA A 295 -0.08 2.38 20.97
CA ALA A 295 -1.37 1.72 20.99
C ALA A 295 -2.23 2.12 22.21
N LEU A 296 -1.64 2.24 23.41
CA LEU A 296 -2.33 2.74 24.60
C LEU A 296 -2.78 4.20 24.47
N ASN A 297 -2.12 4.99 23.61
CA ASN A 297 -2.51 6.36 23.33
C ASN A 297 -3.45 6.47 22.11
N GLN A 298 -4.02 5.36 21.61
CA GLN A 298 -4.94 5.31 20.47
C GLN A 298 -4.31 5.87 19.18
N LEU A 299 -3.01 5.63 18.98
CA LEU A 299 -2.29 6.00 17.77
C LEU A 299 -2.15 4.77 16.88
N ASP A 300 -2.68 4.84 15.67
CA ASP A 300 -2.43 3.86 14.61
C ASP A 300 -1.04 4.09 14.03
N VAL A 301 -0.21 3.05 14.04
CA VAL A 301 1.08 3.06 13.34
C VAL A 301 0.84 2.68 11.88
N ARG A 302 1.51 3.37 10.96
CA ARG A 302 1.49 3.06 9.52
C ARG A 302 2.83 2.59 8.99
N ALA A 303 3.90 3.14 9.55
CA ALA A 303 5.26 2.73 9.28
C ALA A 303 6.13 3.01 10.49
N ALA A 304 7.21 2.26 10.62
CA ALA A 304 8.20 2.49 11.64
C ALA A 304 9.59 2.09 11.15
N SER A 305 10.61 2.77 11.65
CA SER A 305 12.01 2.40 11.48
C SER A 305 12.73 2.53 12.81
N ILE A 306 13.80 1.76 12.99
CA ILE A 306 14.67 1.86 14.14
C ILE A 306 16.13 1.77 13.71
N SER A 307 16.95 2.63 14.27
CA SER A 307 18.40 2.61 14.10
C SER A 307 19.09 2.63 15.46
N VAL A 308 20.24 1.99 15.55
CA VAL A 308 21.04 1.95 16.79
C VAL A 308 22.42 2.54 16.51
N ALA A 309 22.81 3.51 17.32
CA ALA A 309 24.13 4.14 17.27
C ALA A 309 24.61 4.41 18.71
N ASP A 310 25.87 4.09 19.00
CA ASP A 310 26.50 4.31 20.31
C ASP A 310 25.69 3.76 21.51
N GLY A 311 25.07 2.59 21.34
CA GLY A 311 24.25 1.94 22.37
C GLY A 311 22.91 2.65 22.64
N ARG A 312 22.50 3.58 21.77
CA ARG A 312 21.20 4.24 21.81
C ARG A 312 20.41 3.90 20.56
N ALA A 313 19.16 3.51 20.76
CA ALA A 313 18.22 3.28 19.68
C ALA A 313 17.37 4.54 19.44
N THR A 314 17.13 4.83 18.16
CA THR A 314 16.21 5.86 17.68
C THR A 314 15.11 5.17 16.90
N SER A 315 13.90 5.13 17.45
CA SER A 315 12.72 4.54 16.81
C SER A 315 11.80 5.64 16.28
N ILE A 316 11.51 5.63 14.99
CA ILE A 316 10.66 6.61 14.31
C ILE A 316 9.38 5.92 13.88
N PHE A 317 8.22 6.51 14.19
CA PHE A 317 6.91 5.98 13.84
C PHE A 317 6.09 7.03 13.10
N ALA A 318 5.59 6.70 11.92
CA ALA A 318 4.50 7.43 11.28
C ALA A 318 3.18 6.96 11.85
N VAL A 319 2.45 7.87 12.49
CA VAL A 319 1.23 7.57 13.25
C VAL A 319 0.05 8.47 12.87
N ARG A 320 -1.15 8.00 13.17
CA ARG A 320 -2.37 8.82 13.13
C ARG A 320 -3.24 8.53 14.36
N PRO A 321 -3.82 9.55 15.01
CA PRO A 321 -4.82 9.35 16.04
C PRO A 321 -6.04 8.60 15.50
N ARG A 322 -6.44 7.53 16.18
CA ARG A 322 -7.75 6.87 15.94
C ARG A 322 -8.89 7.85 16.21
N PHE A 323 -8.73 8.69 17.25
CA PHE A 323 -9.72 9.68 17.66
C PHE A 323 -9.05 10.99 18.11
N GLY A 324 -9.46 12.11 17.51
CA GLY A 324 -9.55 13.47 18.07
C GLY A 324 -8.33 14.17 18.69
N ARG A 325 -7.25 13.49 19.08
CA ARG A 325 -6.15 14.09 19.84
C ARG A 325 -4.80 13.71 19.25
N ALA A 326 -4.02 14.73 18.88
CA ALA A 326 -2.63 14.57 18.48
C ALA A 326 -1.79 13.94 19.61
N PRO A 327 -0.69 13.23 19.28
CA PRO A 327 0.23 12.70 20.27
C PRO A 327 0.80 13.81 21.16
N VAL A 328 0.86 13.55 22.46
CA VAL A 328 1.43 14.47 23.46
C VAL A 328 2.80 13.92 23.90
N PRO A 329 3.92 14.61 23.58
CA PRO A 329 5.27 14.12 23.82
C PRO A 329 5.53 13.69 25.27
N GLU A 330 5.03 14.45 26.24
CA GLU A 330 5.22 14.18 27.67
C GLU A 330 4.56 12.87 28.09
N ILE A 331 3.33 12.64 27.63
CA ILE A 331 2.56 11.41 27.92
C ILE A 331 3.26 10.20 27.31
N LEU A 332 3.78 10.35 26.08
CA LEU A 332 4.51 9.28 25.41
C LEU A 332 5.85 8.99 26.10
N ALA A 333 6.58 10.02 26.53
CA ALA A 333 7.84 9.89 27.27
C ALA A 333 7.63 9.19 28.62
N ASP A 334 6.62 9.61 29.39
CA ASP A 334 6.26 8.98 30.66
C ASP A 334 5.79 7.54 30.48
N GLY A 335 4.98 7.27 29.45
CA GLY A 335 4.53 5.93 29.10
C GLY A 335 5.69 5.00 28.76
N LEU A 336 6.63 5.46 27.93
CA LEU A 336 7.81 4.67 27.56
C LEU A 336 8.73 4.44 28.76
N ARG A 337 8.99 5.48 29.56
CA ARG A 337 9.78 5.36 30.79
C ARG A 337 9.17 4.33 31.74
N ALA A 338 7.86 4.42 32.02
CA ALA A 338 7.16 3.48 32.88
C ALA A 338 7.18 2.04 32.32
N ALA A 339 7.08 1.89 31.00
CA ALA A 339 7.20 0.58 30.34
C ALA A 339 8.61 -0.01 30.44
N LEU A 340 9.65 0.83 30.38
CA LEU A 340 11.05 0.41 30.53
C LEU A 340 11.39 0.07 31.99
N GLU A 341 10.77 0.75 32.95
CA GLU A 341 10.88 0.47 34.40
C GLU A 341 10.05 -0.74 34.84
N GLY A 342 9.15 -1.25 33.99
CA GLY A 342 8.21 -2.31 34.34
C GLY A 342 7.04 -1.88 35.23
N THR A 343 6.86 -0.57 35.45
CA THR A 343 5.75 -0.01 36.26
C THR A 343 4.46 0.13 35.46
N LEU A 344 4.53 0.09 34.12
CA LEU A 344 3.39 0.04 33.21
C LEU A 344 3.22 -1.37 32.61
N PRO A 345 2.23 -2.18 33.05
CA PRO A 345 1.98 -3.51 32.50
C PRO A 345 1.30 -3.43 31.12
N LEU A 346 2.08 -3.14 30.07
CA LEU A 346 1.59 -2.91 28.70
C LEU A 346 0.68 -4.04 28.20
N ALA A 347 1.13 -5.29 28.31
CA ALA A 347 0.39 -6.46 27.84
C ALA A 347 -1.01 -6.54 28.46
N GLU A 348 -1.12 -6.33 29.78
CA GLU A 348 -2.40 -6.39 30.49
C GLU A 348 -3.31 -5.22 30.11
N ARG A 349 -2.77 -4.00 30.05
CA ARG A 349 -3.54 -2.81 29.67
C ARG A 349 -4.07 -2.90 28.24
N LEU A 350 -3.29 -3.46 27.32
CA LEU A 350 -3.71 -3.66 25.93
C LEU A 350 -4.76 -4.78 25.81
N ARG A 351 -4.61 -5.88 26.55
CA ARG A 351 -5.63 -6.94 26.62
C ARG A 351 -6.96 -6.42 27.16
N GLN A 352 -6.94 -5.65 28.25
CA GLN A 352 -8.15 -5.05 28.80
C GLN A 352 -8.84 -4.16 27.76
N ARG A 353 -8.08 -3.33 27.05
CA ARG A 353 -8.61 -2.51 25.95
C ARG A 353 -9.22 -3.34 24.84
N GLU A 354 -8.55 -4.41 24.43
CA GLU A 354 -9.09 -5.29 23.40
C GLU A 354 -10.46 -5.84 23.81
N VAL A 355 -10.62 -6.25 25.07
CA VAL A 355 -11.90 -6.70 25.62
C VAL A 355 -12.94 -5.57 25.63
N ASP A 356 -12.57 -4.38 26.10
CA ASP A 356 -13.48 -3.23 26.21
C ASP A 356 -14.00 -2.75 24.84
N TYR A 357 -13.19 -2.90 23.78
CA TYR A 357 -13.50 -2.45 22.43
C TYR A 357 -13.81 -3.60 21.45
N ARG A 358 -13.97 -4.84 21.93
CA ARG A 358 -14.39 -5.97 21.09
C ARG A 358 -15.76 -5.67 20.52
N GLN A 359 -15.82 -5.50 19.21
CA GLN A 359 -17.07 -5.56 18.48
C GLN A 359 -17.41 -7.05 18.30
N ASP A 360 -18.39 -7.54 19.06
CA ASP A 360 -18.94 -8.88 18.87
C ASP A 360 -19.40 -9.05 17.43
N GLY A 361 -18.81 -10.01 16.68
CA GLY A 361 -19.41 -10.48 15.42
C GLY A 361 -18.49 -10.82 14.25
N ALA A 362 -17.19 -10.49 14.25
CA ALA A 362 -16.33 -10.83 13.11
C ALA A 362 -15.71 -12.23 13.27
N ARG A 363 -16.16 -13.21 12.47
CA ARG A 363 -15.35 -14.42 12.18
C ARG A 363 -14.10 -13.96 11.41
N SER A 364 -13.01 -13.68 12.11
CA SER A 364 -11.72 -13.42 11.48
C SER A 364 -11.15 -14.72 10.93
N ALA A 365 -10.64 -14.70 9.70
CA ALA A 365 -9.94 -15.83 9.12
C ALA A 365 -8.70 -16.18 9.96
N ALA A 366 -8.21 -17.42 9.86
CA ALA A 366 -6.97 -17.78 10.54
C ALA A 366 -5.81 -16.88 10.05
N PRO A 367 -4.94 -16.39 10.96
CA PRO A 367 -3.79 -15.60 10.57
C PRO A 367 -2.92 -16.34 9.56
N ARG A 368 -2.27 -15.60 8.67
CA ARG A 368 -1.31 -16.12 7.71
C ARG A 368 0.02 -15.42 7.87
N VAL A 369 1.09 -16.20 7.92
CA VAL A 369 2.47 -15.71 7.94
C VAL A 369 3.12 -16.11 6.62
N SER A 370 3.86 -15.20 6.01
CA SER A 370 4.64 -15.43 4.79
C SER A 370 5.98 -14.74 4.90
N TRP A 371 7.01 -15.27 4.24
CA TRP A 371 8.34 -14.67 4.27
C TRP A 371 8.85 -14.39 2.87
N HIS A 372 9.66 -13.34 2.76
CA HIS A 372 10.18 -12.82 1.50
C HIS A 372 11.69 -12.57 1.63
N ASP A 373 12.47 -13.66 1.60
CA ASP A 373 13.93 -13.62 1.83
C ASP A 373 14.68 -12.95 0.66
N ALA A 374 14.22 -13.14 -0.58
CA ALA A 374 14.84 -12.59 -1.79
C ALA A 374 14.56 -11.08 -2.00
N GLU A 375 13.93 -10.44 -1.03
CA GLU A 375 13.43 -9.07 -1.12
C GLU A 375 14.19 -8.05 -0.26
N VAL A 376 15.37 -8.42 0.27
CA VAL A 376 16.21 -7.56 1.12
C VAL A 376 17.63 -7.48 0.56
N ALA A 377 18.29 -6.31 0.70
CA ALA A 377 19.67 -6.13 0.24
C ALA A 377 20.68 -6.88 1.11
N ASP A 378 20.43 -6.95 2.42
CA ASP A 378 21.28 -7.62 3.39
C ASP A 378 20.89 -9.09 3.54
N ALA A 379 21.84 -10.00 3.32
CA ALA A 379 21.64 -11.44 3.45
C ALA A 379 21.36 -11.90 4.89
N ALA A 380 21.64 -11.07 5.90
CA ALA A 380 21.32 -11.33 7.30
C ALA A 380 19.89 -10.87 7.70
N SER A 381 19.17 -10.25 6.77
CA SER A 381 17.83 -9.69 6.99
C SER A 381 16.77 -10.42 6.16
N THR A 382 15.57 -10.56 6.69
CA THR A 382 14.41 -11.15 5.99
C THR A 382 13.14 -10.34 6.26
N ILE A 383 12.14 -10.46 5.38
CA ILE A 383 10.84 -9.83 5.56
C ILE A 383 9.83 -10.90 5.97
N VAL A 384 9.18 -10.72 7.11
CA VAL A 384 8.02 -11.51 7.53
C VAL A 384 6.75 -10.67 7.42
N GLU A 385 5.77 -11.16 6.67
CA GLU A 385 4.46 -10.54 6.48
C GLU A 385 3.39 -11.36 7.22
N VAL A 386 2.64 -10.67 8.07
CA VAL A 386 1.55 -11.24 8.89
C VAL A 386 0.22 -10.62 8.45
N ARG A 387 -0.75 -11.48 8.13
CA ARG A 387 -2.14 -11.10 7.87
C ARG A 387 -3.02 -11.64 8.96
N ALA A 388 -3.75 -10.78 9.65
CA ALA A 388 -4.62 -11.14 10.77
C ALA A 388 -5.73 -10.11 10.95
N GLY A 389 -6.75 -10.41 11.77
CA GLY A 389 -7.72 -9.40 12.19
C GLY A 389 -7.03 -8.26 12.96
N ASP A 390 -7.32 -7.01 12.59
CA ASP A 390 -6.80 -5.83 13.27
C ASP A 390 -7.44 -5.68 14.66
N ARG A 391 -6.61 -5.36 15.66
CA ARG A 391 -7.03 -5.17 17.05
C ARG A 391 -6.04 -4.34 17.84
N ALA A 392 -6.53 -3.78 18.96
CA ALA A 392 -5.73 -2.94 19.83
C ALA A 392 -4.46 -3.68 20.31
N GLY A 393 -3.29 -3.13 19.99
CA GLY A 393 -2.01 -3.69 20.41
C GLY A 393 -1.52 -4.88 19.58
N LEU A 394 -2.09 -5.17 18.40
CA LEU A 394 -1.58 -6.22 17.51
C LEU A 394 -0.09 -6.04 17.21
N LEU A 395 0.33 -4.83 16.80
CA LEU A 395 1.73 -4.51 16.53
C LEU A 395 2.64 -4.79 17.73
N TYR A 396 2.22 -4.43 18.94
CA TYR A 396 2.94 -4.75 20.18
C TYR A 396 3.12 -6.26 20.35
N GLN A 397 2.05 -7.04 20.14
CA GLN A 397 2.10 -8.49 20.31
C GLN A 397 2.99 -9.17 19.27
N LEU A 398 2.89 -8.78 17.99
CA LEU A 398 3.72 -9.34 16.93
C LEU A 398 5.20 -9.02 17.15
N THR A 399 5.52 -7.77 17.49
CA THR A 399 6.91 -7.35 17.73
C THR A 399 7.48 -7.92 19.03
N THR A 400 6.66 -8.17 20.05
CA THR A 400 7.08 -8.94 21.23
C THR A 400 7.37 -10.39 20.87
N ALA A 401 6.52 -11.05 20.08
CA ALA A 401 6.76 -12.43 19.64
C ALA A 401 8.06 -12.57 18.82
N LEU A 402 8.37 -11.58 17.97
CA LEU A 402 9.66 -11.54 17.25
C LEU A 402 10.84 -11.38 18.20
N ALA A 403 10.74 -10.45 19.15
CA ALA A 403 11.80 -10.20 20.13
C ALA A 403 12.04 -11.40 21.07
N ASP A 404 10.98 -12.11 21.46
CA ASP A 404 11.08 -13.31 22.31
C ASP A 404 11.77 -14.48 21.58
N GLU A 405 11.66 -14.54 20.25
CA GLU A 405 12.44 -15.46 19.40
C GLU A 405 13.84 -14.90 19.03
N GLY A 406 14.25 -13.80 19.67
CA GLY A 406 15.56 -13.19 19.52
C GLY A 406 15.80 -12.50 18.18
N LEU A 407 14.73 -12.07 17.50
CA LEU A 407 14.83 -11.30 16.26
C LEU A 407 14.66 -9.80 16.53
N ASP A 408 15.50 -9.00 15.88
CA ASP A 408 15.38 -7.54 15.91
C ASP A 408 14.58 -7.06 14.70
N VAL A 409 13.63 -6.16 14.94
CA VAL A 409 12.89 -5.47 13.88
C VAL A 409 13.65 -4.20 13.53
N THR A 410 14.01 -4.00 12.26
CA THR A 410 14.70 -2.79 11.77
C THR A 410 13.73 -1.79 11.13
N SER A 411 12.67 -2.30 10.49
CA SER A 411 11.65 -1.51 9.81
C SER A 411 10.32 -2.27 9.80
N ALA A 412 9.21 -1.55 9.81
CA ALA A 412 7.88 -2.13 9.75
C ALA A 412 6.94 -1.28 8.87
N ARG A 413 6.09 -1.96 8.10
CA ARG A 413 5.01 -1.37 7.30
C ARG A 413 3.69 -1.98 7.75
N ILE A 414 2.77 -1.12 8.19
CA ILE A 414 1.52 -1.50 8.86
C ILE A 414 0.35 -0.98 8.02
N GLU A 415 -0.45 -1.89 7.48
CA GLU A 415 -1.61 -1.53 6.68
C GLU A 415 -2.88 -2.18 7.23
N THR A 416 -3.84 -1.37 7.67
CA THR A 416 -5.18 -1.85 8.01
C THR A 416 -6.08 -1.81 6.77
N LEU A 417 -6.58 -2.98 6.38
CA LEU A 417 -7.55 -3.23 5.33
C LEU A 417 -8.88 -3.72 5.94
N GLY A 418 -9.65 -2.78 6.48
CA GLY A 418 -11.03 -3.01 6.90
C GLY A 418 -11.00 -3.54 8.31
N ALA A 419 -11.31 -4.82 8.49
CA ALA A 419 -11.16 -5.50 9.77
C ALA A 419 -9.84 -6.27 9.88
N ASP A 420 -9.03 -6.31 8.81
CA ASP A 420 -7.77 -7.05 8.78
C ASP A 420 -6.57 -6.08 8.76
N ALA A 421 -5.46 -6.51 9.35
CA ALA A 421 -4.15 -5.89 9.28
C ALA A 421 -3.21 -6.74 8.41
N LEU A 422 -2.36 -6.04 7.65
CA LEU A 422 -1.28 -6.55 6.83
C LEU A 422 0.00 -5.87 7.30
N ASP A 423 0.76 -6.58 8.14
CA ASP A 423 1.96 -6.03 8.78
C ASP A 423 3.19 -6.73 8.18
N SER A 424 4.12 -5.95 7.64
CA SER A 424 5.40 -6.45 7.11
C SER A 424 6.54 -5.96 8.00
N PHE A 425 7.36 -6.87 8.48
CA PHE A 425 8.50 -6.59 9.36
C PHE A 425 9.79 -6.98 8.67
N TYR A 426 10.74 -6.05 8.61
CA TYR A 426 12.13 -6.34 8.29
C TYR A 426 12.80 -6.78 9.57
N VAL A 427 13.25 -8.03 9.59
CA VAL A 427 13.83 -8.67 10.77
C VAL A 427 15.23 -9.17 10.50
N CYS A 428 16.12 -9.03 11.47
CA CYS A 428 17.46 -9.59 11.42
C CYS A 428 17.76 -10.39 12.69
N ASP A 429 18.72 -11.30 12.56
CA ASP A 429 19.26 -12.04 13.70
C ASP A 429 20.51 -11.32 14.24
N PRO A 430 20.44 -10.66 15.41
CA PRO A 430 21.61 -10.01 16.00
C PRO A 430 22.74 -10.99 16.33
N GLY A 431 22.43 -12.28 16.50
CA GLY A 431 23.42 -13.34 16.72
C GLY A 431 24.18 -13.79 15.48
N GLY A 432 23.74 -13.38 14.27
CA GLY A 432 24.37 -13.76 13.00
C GLY A 432 24.28 -15.26 12.65
N THR A 433 23.47 -16.03 13.39
CA THR A 433 23.22 -17.45 13.15
C THR A 433 22.26 -17.70 11.99
N GLY A 434 21.54 -16.65 11.57
CA GLY A 434 20.60 -16.66 10.47
C GLY A 434 19.25 -17.27 10.86
N MET A 435 18.39 -17.47 9.87
CA MET A 435 17.06 -18.03 10.03
C MET A 435 16.97 -19.43 9.39
N ASP A 436 17.26 -20.47 10.18
CA ASP A 436 17.02 -21.84 9.75
C ASP A 436 15.52 -22.22 9.74
N ALA A 437 15.21 -23.39 9.18
CA ALA A 437 13.82 -23.85 9.06
C ALA A 437 13.14 -24.12 10.42
N GLU A 438 13.90 -24.40 11.47
CA GLU A 438 13.35 -24.69 12.81
C GLU A 438 12.97 -23.38 13.52
N ARG A 439 13.88 -22.41 13.55
CA ARG A 439 13.65 -21.07 14.08
C ARG A 439 12.51 -20.39 13.34
N ARG A 440 12.48 -20.49 12.01
CA ARG A 440 11.36 -19.98 11.20
C ARG A 440 10.01 -20.55 11.62
N ARG A 441 9.95 -21.86 11.88
CA ARG A 441 8.74 -22.52 12.38
C ARG A 441 8.34 -22.02 13.76
N ARG A 442 9.28 -21.83 14.68
CA ARG A 442 8.99 -21.28 16.02
C ARG A 442 8.43 -19.86 15.91
N VAL A 443 9.05 -19.02 15.08
CA VAL A 443 8.56 -17.65 14.82
C VAL A 443 7.16 -17.66 14.20
N GLU A 444 6.88 -18.53 13.23
CA GLU A 444 5.53 -18.66 12.64
C GLU A 444 4.47 -19.06 13.68
N VAL A 445 4.80 -19.98 14.59
CA VAL A 445 3.92 -20.39 15.69
C VAL A 445 3.70 -19.22 16.65
N ALA A 446 4.77 -18.52 17.04
CA ALA A 446 4.71 -17.37 17.95
C ALA A 446 3.88 -16.22 17.36
N LEU A 447 4.12 -15.86 16.10
CA LEU A 447 3.35 -14.84 15.37
C LEU A 447 1.89 -15.23 15.20
N THR A 448 1.59 -16.50 14.91
CA THR A 448 0.21 -16.98 14.77
C THR A 448 -0.54 -16.93 16.11
N ALA A 449 0.11 -17.32 17.20
CA ALA A 449 -0.46 -17.23 18.55
C ALA A 449 -0.68 -15.76 18.95
N ALA A 450 0.35 -14.93 18.75
CA ALA A 450 0.32 -13.51 18.98
C ALA A 450 -0.73 -12.81 18.13
N ALA A 451 -1.01 -13.24 16.90
CA ALA A 451 -2.05 -12.68 16.04
C ALA A 451 -3.48 -13.06 16.49
N ARG A 452 -3.67 -14.27 17.03
CA ARG A 452 -4.97 -14.75 17.57
C ARG A 452 -5.36 -14.13 18.91
N GLY A 453 -4.42 -13.48 19.60
CA GLY A 453 -4.64 -12.98 20.96
C GLY A 453 -4.59 -14.06 22.03
N VAL A 454 -3.99 -15.21 21.70
CA VAL A 454 -3.74 -16.32 22.63
C VAL A 454 -2.26 -16.27 22.97
N ALA A 455 -1.90 -15.94 24.21
CA ALA A 455 -0.52 -16.12 24.65
C ALA A 455 -0.16 -17.62 24.57
N PRO A 456 1.03 -18.01 24.11
CA PRO A 456 1.48 -19.39 24.24
C PRO A 456 1.50 -19.74 25.74
N ASP A 457 0.78 -20.78 26.12
CA ASP A 457 0.71 -21.27 27.49
C ASP A 457 2.04 -21.96 27.84
N LEU A 458 3.03 -21.17 28.26
CA LEU A 458 4.34 -21.66 28.71
C LEU A 458 4.33 -22.14 30.17
N ALA A 459 3.18 -22.60 30.69
CA ALA A 459 3.04 -23.08 32.07
C ALA A 459 2.40 -24.48 32.22
N ALA A 460 2.39 -25.30 31.16
CA ALA A 460 1.80 -26.65 31.21
C ALA A 460 2.82 -27.81 31.18
N GLU A 461 4.13 -27.56 31.27
CA GLU A 461 5.15 -28.61 31.49
C GLU A 461 5.70 -28.51 32.92
N GLY A 462 4.94 -29.02 33.90
CA GLY A 462 5.36 -28.95 35.30
C GLY A 462 4.53 -29.73 36.31
N LYS A 463 3.61 -30.61 35.88
CA LYS A 463 2.96 -31.56 36.78
C LYS A 463 3.08 -32.96 36.19
N ALA A 464 4.22 -33.58 36.46
CA ALA A 464 4.30 -35.03 36.45
C ALA A 464 3.45 -35.56 37.62
N ASP A 465 2.45 -36.36 37.26
CA ASP A 465 1.59 -37.10 38.19
C ASP A 465 2.43 -37.88 39.20
N THR A 466 2.08 -37.73 40.48
CA THR A 466 2.49 -38.68 41.51
C THR A 466 1.39 -39.75 41.58
N PRO A 467 1.73 -41.05 41.46
CA PRO A 467 0.73 -42.11 41.44
C PRO A 467 0.19 -42.36 42.84
N GLY A 468 -1.14 -42.47 42.96
CA GLY A 468 -1.86 -42.98 44.13
C GLY A 468 -2.76 -44.14 43.72
#